data_AF-A0A9P1MGR3-F1
#
_entry.id   AF-A0A9P1MGR3-F1
#
_cell.length_a   1.000
_cell.length_b   1.000
_cell.length_c   1.000
_cell.angle_alpha   90.00
_cell.angle_beta   90.00
_cell.angle_gamma   90.00
#
_symmetry.space_group_name_H-M   'P 1'
#
loop_
_entity.id
_entity.type
_entity.pdbx_description
1 polymer ?
#
loop_
_entity_poly.entity_id
_entity_poly.type
_entity_poly.pdbx_seq_one_letter_code
_entity_poly.pdbx_strand_id
1 'polypeptide(L)'
;MDFEFRSLCCHISIAVALMCAMEMAAIVLTYVTNVGHPLMVCHAYNVSIAQALSSEPHMTEHRLCTTNGPLLFWIMLHLFTDAAALVAIQTIKHQLLIPYLITTVLDVLMSSAYICVLFFQIILGDKIDTVLLIFMVFILFFKFYDLICGRRLYWFLQWRFDSRFTPRSTVIRDEDHFQF
;
A
#
# COMPACT_ATOMS: atom_id res chain seq x y z
N MET A 1 32.47 -3.85 9.93
CA MET A 1 31.10 -4.28 10.31
C MET A 1 30.22 -4.44 9.05
N ASP A 2 30.78 -4.90 7.93
CA ASP A 2 30.20 -4.52 6.62
C ASP A 2 29.42 -5.61 5.90
N PHE A 3 29.66 -6.90 6.20
CA PHE A 3 29.06 -7.99 5.42
C PHE A 3 27.66 -8.38 5.90
N GLU A 4 27.49 -8.61 7.21
CA GLU A 4 26.18 -8.93 7.80
C GLU A 4 25.17 -7.78 7.62
N PHE A 5 25.65 -6.54 7.79
CA PHE A 5 24.83 -5.36 7.55
C PHE A 5 24.41 -5.25 6.08
N ARG A 6 25.32 -5.49 5.12
CA ARG A 6 24.98 -5.50 3.68
C ARG A 6 24.00 -6.60 3.30
N SER A 7 24.15 -7.80 3.86
CA SER A 7 23.23 -8.92 3.61
C SER A 7 21.84 -8.59 4.11
N LEU A 8 21.71 -8.15 5.37
CA LEU A 8 20.44 -7.73 5.97
C LEU A 8 19.78 -6.60 5.16
N CYS A 9 20.56 -5.63 4.67
CA CYS A 9 20.07 -4.54 3.83
C CYS A 9 19.56 -5.01 2.47
N CYS A 10 20.25 -5.96 1.83
CA CYS A 10 19.81 -6.54 0.56
C CYS A 10 18.47 -7.24 0.74
N HIS A 11 18.33 -8.03 1.81
CA HIS A 11 17.07 -8.67 2.18
C HIS A 11 15.93 -7.68 2.41
N ILE A 12 16.17 -6.57 3.11
CA ILE A 12 15.13 -5.55 3.37
C ILE A 12 14.71 -4.85 2.07
N SER A 13 15.66 -4.48 1.20
CA SER A 13 15.33 -3.85 -0.09
C SER A 13 14.55 -4.78 -1.02
N ILE A 14 14.91 -6.07 -1.05
CA ILE A 14 14.21 -7.08 -1.83
C ILE A 14 12.82 -7.30 -1.26
N ALA A 15 12.67 -7.37 0.07
CA ALA A 15 11.38 -7.51 0.72
C ALA A 15 10.43 -6.36 0.33
N VAL A 16 10.84 -5.09 0.49
CA VAL A 16 10.01 -3.95 0.11
C VAL A 16 9.68 -3.97 -1.40
N ALA A 17 10.64 -4.29 -2.25
CA ALA A 17 10.40 -4.37 -3.69
C ALA A 17 9.39 -5.47 -4.07
N LEU A 18 9.49 -6.66 -3.44
CA LEU A 18 8.53 -7.75 -3.64
C LEU A 18 7.14 -7.36 -3.15
N MET A 19 7.03 -6.68 -2.02
CA MET A 19 5.74 -6.26 -1.46
C MET A 19 5.07 -5.24 -2.38
N CYS A 20 5.77 -4.17 -2.79
CA CYS A 20 5.24 -3.22 -3.79
C CYS A 20 4.85 -3.94 -5.09
N ALA A 21 5.65 -4.88 -5.58
CA ALA A 21 5.31 -5.64 -6.78
C ALA A 21 4.04 -6.49 -6.61
N MET A 22 3.87 -7.13 -5.46
CA MET A 22 2.67 -7.91 -5.14
C MET A 22 1.44 -7.03 -4.98
N GLU A 23 1.55 -5.86 -4.33
CA GLU A 23 0.43 -4.91 -4.19
C GLU A 23 0.00 -4.38 -5.55
N MET A 24 0.93 -3.92 -6.37
CA MET A 24 0.63 -3.51 -7.73
C MET A 24 0.00 -4.64 -8.55
N ALA A 25 0.53 -5.87 -8.47
CA ALA A 25 -0.05 -7.01 -9.16
C ALA A 25 -1.47 -7.31 -8.66
N ALA A 26 -1.72 -7.25 -7.36
CA ALA A 26 -3.03 -7.45 -6.78
C ALA A 26 -4.03 -6.37 -7.23
N ILE A 27 -3.63 -5.10 -7.25
CA ILE A 27 -4.43 -3.97 -7.74
C ILE A 27 -4.76 -4.15 -9.23
N VAL A 28 -3.76 -4.48 -10.06
CA VAL A 28 -3.96 -4.68 -11.50
C VAL A 28 -4.84 -5.90 -11.76
N LEU A 29 -4.60 -7.03 -11.08
CA LEU A 29 -5.42 -8.24 -11.22
C LEU A 29 -6.85 -7.98 -10.80
N THR A 30 -7.10 -7.33 -9.66
CA THR A 30 -8.46 -6.98 -9.22
C THR A 30 -9.15 -6.05 -10.21
N TYR A 31 -8.43 -5.09 -10.79
CA TYR A 31 -8.98 -4.19 -11.81
C TYR A 31 -9.31 -4.90 -13.12
N VAL A 32 -8.41 -5.76 -13.62
CA VAL A 32 -8.57 -6.46 -14.92
C VAL A 32 -9.60 -7.58 -14.86
N THR A 33 -9.65 -8.32 -13.75
CA THR A 33 -10.52 -9.49 -13.63
C THR A 33 -11.98 -9.13 -13.36
N ASN A 34 -12.32 -7.85 -13.15
CA ASN A 34 -13.66 -7.39 -12.77
C ASN A 34 -14.23 -8.23 -11.61
N VAL A 35 -13.35 -8.80 -10.77
CA VAL A 35 -13.76 -9.49 -9.54
C VAL A 35 -14.51 -8.43 -8.77
N GLY A 36 -15.83 -8.61 -8.67
CA GLY A 36 -16.75 -7.62 -8.15
C GLY A 36 -16.12 -6.98 -6.94
N HIS A 37 -15.68 -5.73 -7.10
CA HIS A 37 -14.96 -5.05 -6.03
C HIS A 37 -15.86 -5.18 -4.81
N PRO A 38 -15.36 -5.62 -3.64
CA PRO A 38 -16.18 -5.71 -2.42
C PRO A 38 -16.76 -4.35 -1.97
N LEU A 39 -16.53 -3.28 -2.74
CA LEU A 39 -16.93 -1.90 -2.55
C LEU A 39 -17.61 -1.28 -3.80
N MET A 40 -17.91 -2.07 -4.83
CA MET A 40 -18.72 -1.61 -5.97
C MET A 40 -20.17 -1.55 -5.51
N VAL A 41 -20.74 -0.35 -5.43
CA VAL A 41 -22.16 -0.19 -5.08
C VAL A 41 -22.96 -0.39 -6.36
N CYS A 42 -23.54 -1.58 -6.50
CA CYS A 42 -24.46 -1.87 -7.59
C CYS A 42 -25.88 -1.56 -7.13
N HIS A 43 -26.49 -0.54 -7.71
CA HIS A 43 -27.93 -0.31 -7.60
C HIS A 43 -28.63 -1.00 -8.76
N ALA A 44 -29.48 -1.98 -8.44
CA ALA A 44 -30.42 -2.54 -9.38
C ALA A 44 -31.62 -1.60 -9.49
N TYR A 45 -31.96 -1.15 -10.69
CA TYR A 45 -33.15 -0.37 -10.97
C TYR A 45 -33.98 -1.09 -12.04
N ASN A 46 -35.26 -1.29 -11.73
CA ASN A 46 -36.19 -1.91 -12.66
C ASN A 46 -36.60 -0.87 -13.71
N VAL A 47 -36.23 -1.10 -14.96
CA VAL A 47 -36.72 -0.28 -16.07
C VAL A 47 -37.86 -1.03 -16.73
N SER A 48 -39.06 -0.45 -16.71
CA SER A 48 -40.18 -0.92 -17.53
C SER A 48 -40.04 -0.31 -18.94
N ILE A 49 -39.59 -1.10 -19.91
CA ILE A 49 -39.60 -0.69 -21.31
C ILE A 49 -41.03 -0.91 -21.82
N ALA A 50 -41.78 0.17 -22.04
CA ALA A 50 -43.09 0.09 -22.68
C ALA A 50 -42.88 -0.23 -24.16
N GLN A 51 -42.93 -1.51 -24.52
CA GLN A 51 -42.92 -1.93 -25.92
C GLN A 51 -44.34 -1.77 -26.48
N ALA A 52 -44.48 -0.96 -27.54
CA ALA A 52 -45.76 -0.53 -28.09
C ALA A 52 -46.64 -1.65 -28.70
N LEU A 53 -46.31 -2.94 -28.53
CA LEU A 53 -47.03 -4.04 -29.17
C LEU A 53 -47.06 -5.37 -28.37
N SER A 54 -46.92 -5.35 -27.04
CA SER A 54 -47.14 -6.53 -26.19
C SER A 54 -47.75 -6.17 -24.84
N SER A 55 -48.75 -6.93 -24.42
CA SER A 55 -49.62 -6.69 -23.25
C SER A 55 -49.00 -7.06 -21.90
N GLU A 56 -47.69 -7.33 -21.83
CA GLU A 56 -46.99 -7.60 -20.58
C GLU A 56 -45.72 -6.73 -20.48
N PRO A 57 -45.55 -5.96 -19.40
CA PRO A 57 -44.32 -5.21 -19.16
C PRO A 57 -43.20 -6.20 -18.81
N HIS A 58 -42.25 -6.39 -19.74
CA HIS A 58 -41.05 -7.16 -19.46
C HIS A 58 -40.14 -6.33 -18.55
N MET A 59 -40.05 -6.70 -17.28
CA MET A 59 -39.13 -6.10 -16.31
C MET A 59 -37.71 -6.55 -16.64
N THR A 60 -36.85 -5.65 -17.10
CA THR A 60 -35.42 -5.91 -17.24
C THR A 60 -34.69 -5.25 -16.06
N GLU A 61 -34.04 -6.07 -15.22
CA GLU A 61 -33.19 -5.60 -14.11
C GLU A 61 -31.90 -5.01 -14.71
N HIS A 62 -31.78 -3.68 -14.74
CA HIS A 62 -30.53 -3.02 -15.07
C HIS A 62 -29.74 -2.76 -13.79
N ARG A 63 -28.47 -3.19 -13.74
CA ARG A 63 -27.55 -2.90 -12.65
C ARG A 63 -26.63 -1.75 -13.04
N LEU A 64 -26.76 -0.61 -12.35
CA LEU A 64 -25.79 0.47 -12.39
C LEU A 64 -24.81 0.25 -11.25
N CYS A 65 -23.61 -0.21 -11.58
CA CYS A 65 -22.52 -0.31 -10.62
C CYS A 65 -21.69 0.98 -10.71
N THR A 66 -21.70 1.77 -9.63
CA THR A 66 -20.89 3.00 -9.56
C THR A 66 -19.66 2.74 -8.70
N THR A 67 -18.49 3.08 -9.22
CA THR A 67 -17.23 2.99 -8.48
C THR A 67 -17.10 4.24 -7.61
N ASN A 68 -16.94 4.06 -6.30
CA ASN A 68 -16.79 5.16 -5.36
C ASN A 68 -15.53 5.99 -5.72
N GLY A 69 -15.69 7.26 -6.13
CA GLY A 69 -14.59 8.11 -6.61
C GLY A 69 -13.41 8.24 -5.62
N PRO A 70 -13.66 8.52 -4.33
CA PRO A 70 -12.63 8.48 -3.29
C PRO A 70 -11.84 7.16 -3.20
N LEU A 71 -12.49 6.02 -3.40
CA LEU A 71 -11.82 4.72 -3.37
C LEU A 71 -10.93 4.55 -4.60
N LEU A 72 -11.41 4.93 -5.78
CA LEU A 72 -10.61 4.91 -7.00
C LEU A 72 -9.38 5.80 -6.86
N PHE A 73 -9.56 7.00 -6.29
CA PHE A 73 -8.46 7.90 -5.99
C PHE A 73 -7.44 7.26 -5.02
N TRP A 74 -7.93 6.59 -3.98
CA TRP A 74 -7.07 5.87 -3.02
C TRP A 74 -6.24 4.76 -3.68
N ILE A 75 -6.87 3.96 -4.56
CA ILE A 75 -6.19 2.89 -5.31
C ILE A 75 -5.14 3.46 -6.25
N MET A 76 -5.44 4.56 -6.95
CA MET A 76 -4.48 5.22 -7.84
C MET A 76 -3.30 5.81 -7.06
N LEU A 77 -3.56 6.37 -5.87
CA LEU A 77 -2.52 6.88 -4.98
C LEU A 77 -1.57 5.76 -4.55
N HIS A 78 -2.11 4.58 -4.19
CA HIS A 78 -1.33 3.39 -3.85
C HIS A 78 -0.38 2.97 -4.96
N LEU A 79 -0.91 2.82 -6.18
CA LEU A 79 -0.12 2.46 -7.35
C LEU A 79 1.02 3.45 -7.59
N PHE A 80 0.74 4.75 -7.43
CA PHE A 80 1.75 5.79 -7.57
C PHE A 80 2.83 5.71 -6.49
N THR A 81 2.45 5.49 -5.23
CA THR A 81 3.41 5.38 -4.13
C THR A 81 4.27 4.14 -4.20
N ASP A 82 3.73 3.01 -4.67
CA ASP A 82 4.50 1.78 -4.90
C ASP A 82 5.53 1.96 -6.01
N ALA A 83 5.13 2.59 -7.12
CA ALA A 83 6.05 2.93 -8.19
C ALA A 83 7.16 3.89 -7.70
N ALA A 84 6.80 4.91 -6.91
CA ALA A 84 7.76 5.83 -6.32
C ALA A 84 8.75 5.13 -5.37
N ALA A 85 8.29 4.16 -4.57
CA ALA A 85 9.13 3.35 -3.70
C ALA A 85 10.13 2.49 -4.48
N LEU A 86 9.71 1.86 -5.57
CA LEU A 86 10.60 1.11 -6.46
C LEU A 86 11.67 2.01 -7.09
N VAL A 87 11.28 3.21 -7.54
CA VAL A 87 12.23 4.21 -8.07
C VAL A 87 13.17 4.69 -6.96
N ALA A 88 12.70 4.86 -5.72
CA ALA A 88 13.52 5.23 -4.57
C ALA A 88 14.63 4.22 -4.30
N ILE A 89 14.31 2.92 -4.40
CA ILE A 89 15.27 1.82 -4.24
C ILE A 89 16.33 1.87 -5.35
N GLN A 90 15.91 2.04 -6.61
CA GLN A 90 16.83 2.08 -7.76
C GLN A 90 17.74 3.32 -7.75
N THR A 91 17.19 4.48 -7.39
CA THR A 91 17.90 5.77 -7.41
C THR A 91 18.61 6.11 -6.10
N ILE A 92 18.42 5.29 -5.06
CA ILE A 92 18.95 5.51 -3.70
C ILE A 92 18.52 6.89 -3.16
N LYS A 93 17.28 7.31 -3.45
CA LYS A 93 16.70 8.58 -3.01
C LYS A 93 15.67 8.34 -1.91
N HIS A 94 16.05 8.59 -0.66
CA HIS A 94 15.18 8.40 0.52
C HIS A 94 13.89 9.24 0.48
N GLN A 95 13.93 10.43 -0.14
CA GLN A 95 12.77 11.35 -0.21
C GLN A 95 11.55 10.74 -0.92
N LEU A 96 11.79 9.88 -1.92
CA LEU A 96 10.73 9.20 -2.67
C LEU A 96 10.07 8.07 -1.87
N LEU A 97 10.68 7.65 -0.76
CA LEU A 97 10.14 6.62 0.13
C LEU A 97 9.20 7.21 1.20
N ILE A 98 9.27 8.53 1.46
CA ILE A 98 8.38 9.24 2.40
C ILE A 98 6.90 9.09 2.02
N PRO A 99 6.45 9.37 0.78
CA PRO A 99 5.04 9.24 0.43
C PRO A 99 4.54 7.79 0.59
N TYR A 100 5.37 6.80 0.26
CA TYR A 100 5.07 5.38 0.52
C TYR A 100 4.86 5.09 2.01
N LEU A 101 5.75 5.56 2.89
CA LEU A 101 5.57 5.37 4.33
C LEU A 101 4.29 6.03 4.86
N ILE A 102 3.94 7.20 4.35
CA ILE A 102 2.71 7.90 4.75
C ILE A 102 1.49 7.09 4.32
N THR A 103 1.44 6.60 3.07
CA THR A 103 0.30 5.79 2.60
C THR A 103 0.18 4.48 3.37
N THR A 104 1.28 3.78 3.65
CA THR A 104 1.26 2.57 4.50
C THR A 104 0.75 2.86 5.91
N VAL A 105 1.13 3.98 6.54
CA VAL A 105 0.60 4.36 7.87
C VAL A 105 -0.90 4.62 7.81
N LEU A 106 -1.37 5.34 6.80
CA LEU A 106 -2.81 5.61 6.65
C LEU A 106 -3.60 4.32 6.43
N ASP A 107 -3.08 3.36 5.65
CA ASP A 107 -3.70 2.05 5.50
C ASP A 107 -3.82 1.29 6.82
N VAL A 108 -2.76 1.28 7.63
CA VAL A 108 -2.78 0.65 8.96
C VAL A 108 -3.84 1.32 9.84
N LEU A 109 -3.92 2.65 9.83
CA LEU A 109 -4.93 3.40 10.60
C LEU A 109 -6.34 3.05 10.13
N MET A 110 -6.61 3.08 8.82
CA MET A 110 -7.91 2.77 8.25
C MET A 110 -8.32 1.32 8.51
N SER A 111 -7.39 0.37 8.34
CA SER A 111 -7.63 -1.05 8.61
C SER A 111 -7.89 -1.30 10.09
N SER A 112 -7.15 -0.65 10.99
CA SER A 112 -7.36 -0.75 12.43
C SER A 112 -8.70 -0.17 12.86
N ALA A 113 -9.10 1.00 12.32
CA ALA A 113 -10.40 1.61 12.56
C ALA A 113 -11.53 0.70 12.08
N TYR A 114 -11.39 0.07 10.91
CA TYR A 114 -12.36 -0.88 10.39
C TYR A 114 -12.51 -2.11 11.29
N ILE A 115 -11.42 -2.69 11.78
CA ILE A 115 -11.44 -3.81 12.73
C ILE A 115 -12.14 -3.42 14.03
N CYS A 116 -11.93 -2.20 14.54
CA CYS A 116 -12.66 -1.69 15.72
C CYS A 116 -14.17 -1.63 15.48
N VAL A 117 -14.60 -1.18 14.30
CA VAL A 117 -16.03 -1.17 13.92
C VAL A 117 -16.58 -2.59 13.85
N LEU A 118 -15.87 -3.53 13.23
CA LEU A 118 -16.27 -4.94 13.20
C LEU A 118 -16.39 -5.51 14.61
N PHE A 119 -15.43 -5.22 15.49
CA PHE A 119 -15.48 -5.70 16.88
C PHE A 119 -16.69 -5.16 17.63
N PHE A 120 -17.04 -3.88 17.43
CA PHE A 120 -18.25 -3.29 18.01
C PHE A 120 -19.53 -3.94 17.48
N GLN A 121 -19.59 -4.25 16.19
CA GLN A 121 -20.71 -4.97 15.58
C GLN A 121 -20.86 -6.41 16.14
N ILE A 122 -19.75 -7.10 16.43
CA ILE A 122 -19.79 -8.42 17.10
C ILE A 122 -20.43 -8.30 18.49
N ILE A 123 -20.06 -7.27 19.27
CA ILE A 123 -20.64 -7.03 20.61
C ILE A 123 -22.15 -6.75 20.53
N LEU A 124 -22.58 -6.04 19.48
CA LEU A 124 -23.99 -5.76 19.23
C LEU A 124 -24.80 -6.98 18.76
N GLY A 125 -24.14 -8.11 18.50
CA GLY A 125 -24.78 -9.38 18.11
C GLY A 125 -25.02 -9.53 16.61
N ASP A 126 -24.42 -8.68 15.77
CA ASP A 126 -24.49 -8.83 14.32
C ASP A 126 -23.68 -10.05 13.84
N LYS A 127 -24.21 -10.76 12.84
CA LYS A 127 -23.49 -11.86 12.18
C LYS A 127 -22.44 -11.30 11.23
N ILE A 128 -21.19 -11.31 11.67
CA ILE A 128 -20.04 -10.97 10.84
C ILE A 128 -19.47 -12.24 10.20
N ASP A 129 -19.14 -12.15 8.91
CA ASP A 129 -18.39 -13.20 8.22
C ASP A 129 -16.99 -13.33 8.83
N THR A 130 -16.71 -14.49 9.43
CA THR A 130 -15.42 -14.79 10.06
C THR A 130 -14.28 -14.78 9.04
N VAL A 131 -14.56 -15.10 7.78
CA VAL A 131 -13.57 -15.05 6.69
C VAL A 131 -13.12 -13.61 6.45
N LEU A 132 -14.05 -12.65 6.43
CA LEU A 132 -13.75 -11.23 6.27
C LEU A 132 -12.90 -10.70 7.43
N LEU A 133 -13.20 -11.11 8.66
CA LEU A 133 -12.42 -10.71 9.84
C LEU A 133 -10.98 -11.24 9.78
N ILE A 134 -10.80 -12.52 9.47
CA ILE A 134 -9.47 -13.14 9.33
C ILE A 134 -8.68 -12.46 8.21
N PHE A 135 -9.33 -12.18 7.08
CA PHE A 135 -8.73 -11.47 5.96
C PHE A 135 -8.25 -10.07 6.35
N MET A 136 -9.06 -9.29 7.06
CA MET A 136 -8.69 -7.94 7.51
C MET A 136 -7.53 -7.96 8.51
N VAL A 137 -7.51 -8.93 9.43
CA VAL A 137 -6.40 -9.12 10.36
C VAL A 137 -5.11 -9.47 9.61
N PHE A 138 -5.18 -10.33 8.60
CA PHE A 138 -4.04 -10.67 7.75
C PHE A 138 -3.50 -9.46 7.00
N ILE A 139 -4.38 -8.65 6.38
CA ILE A 139 -3.98 -7.38 5.73
C ILE A 139 -3.29 -6.45 6.71
N LEU A 140 -3.82 -6.31 7.92
CA LEU A 140 -3.23 -5.44 8.94
C LEU A 140 -1.80 -5.89 9.28
N PHE A 141 -1.58 -7.18 9.51
CA PHE A 141 -0.23 -7.72 9.78
C PHE A 141 0.73 -7.50 8.61
N PHE A 142 0.25 -7.72 7.39
CA PHE A 142 1.01 -7.48 6.16
C PHE A 142 1.46 -6.02 6.06
N LYS A 143 0.54 -5.06 6.25
CA LYS A 143 0.83 -3.62 6.22
C LYS A 143 1.76 -3.17 7.36
N PHE A 144 1.65 -3.78 8.54
CA PHE A 144 2.61 -3.54 9.63
C PHE A 144 4.01 -4.02 9.27
N TYR A 145 4.13 -5.17 8.62
CA TYR A 145 5.41 -5.68 8.15
C TYR A 145 6.03 -4.73 7.10
N ASP A 146 5.23 -4.22 6.17
CA ASP A 146 5.65 -3.22 5.19
C ASP A 146 6.16 -1.95 5.83
N LEU A 147 5.46 -1.45 6.86
CA LEU A 147 5.87 -0.26 7.59
C LEU A 147 7.23 -0.46 8.27
N ILE A 148 7.46 -1.62 8.89
CA ILE A 148 8.73 -1.93 9.55
C ILE A 148 9.87 -2.00 8.54
N CYS A 149 9.67 -2.71 7.43
CA CYS A 149 10.67 -2.88 6.37
C CYS A 149 10.96 -1.56 5.66
N GLY A 150 9.91 -0.83 5.27
CA GLY A 150 10.01 0.49 4.66
C GLY A 150 10.72 1.50 5.55
N ARG A 151 10.41 1.53 6.85
CA ARG A 151 11.08 2.43 7.81
C ARG A 151 12.57 2.10 7.94
N ARG A 152 12.92 0.82 8.00
CA ARG A 152 14.34 0.40 8.02
C ARG A 152 15.04 0.80 6.73
N LEU A 153 14.40 0.62 5.59
CA LEU A 153 14.92 1.01 4.29
C LEU A 153 15.13 2.53 4.18
N TYR A 154 14.20 3.34 4.72
CA TYR A 154 14.33 4.80 4.76
C TYR A 154 15.60 5.25 5.47
N TRP A 155 15.79 4.80 6.72
CA TRP A 155 16.97 5.14 7.51
C TRP A 155 18.26 4.67 6.87
N PHE A 156 18.22 3.53 6.19
CA PHE A 156 19.36 3.04 5.43
C PHE A 156 19.70 3.93 4.24
N LEU A 157 18.71 4.31 3.42
CA LEU A 157 18.92 5.20 2.28
C LEU A 157 19.38 6.60 2.72
N GLN A 158 18.86 7.08 3.85
CA GLN A 158 19.31 8.31 4.51
C GLN A 158 20.79 8.21 4.90
N TRP A 159 21.17 7.18 5.67
CA TRP A 159 22.55 6.97 6.10
C TRP A 159 23.52 6.82 4.91
N ARG A 160 23.10 6.14 3.84
CA ARG A 160 23.89 5.99 2.61
C ARG A 160 24.02 7.29 1.82
N PHE A 161 23.04 8.19 1.94
CA PHE A 161 23.14 9.53 1.39
C PHE A 161 24.13 10.35 2.23
N ASP A 162 23.91 10.43 3.54
CA ASP A 162 24.74 11.22 4.46
C ASP A 162 26.21 10.78 4.42
N SER A 163 26.51 9.48 4.41
CA SER A 163 27.88 8.95 4.29
C SER A 163 28.58 9.23 2.96
N ARG A 164 27.85 9.55 1.89
CA ARG A 164 28.43 9.93 0.59
C ARG A 164 28.69 11.43 0.47
N PHE A 165 27.95 12.23 1.21
CA PHE A 165 28.02 13.70 1.16
C PHE A 165 28.67 14.32 2.40
N THR A 166 28.97 13.55 3.45
CA THR A 166 29.88 14.00 4.50
C THR A 166 31.26 14.24 3.88
N PRO A 167 31.87 15.42 4.08
CA PRO A 167 33.27 15.58 3.74
C PRO A 167 34.00 14.50 4.54
N ARG A 168 34.76 13.63 3.85
CA ARG A 168 35.82 12.90 4.52
C ARG A 168 36.68 14.01 5.12
N SER A 169 36.56 14.25 6.42
CA SER A 169 37.60 15.00 7.09
C SER A 169 38.86 14.22 6.74
N THR A 170 39.73 14.82 5.94
CA THR A 170 41.14 14.57 6.08
C THR A 170 41.41 14.90 7.53
N VAL A 171 41.23 13.90 8.40
CA VAL A 171 41.90 13.86 9.69
C VAL A 171 43.35 14.04 9.27
N ILE A 172 43.81 15.29 9.38
CA ILE A 172 45.22 15.60 9.51
C ILE A 172 45.63 14.63 10.61
N ARG A 173 46.35 13.56 10.25
CA ARG A 173 47.01 12.74 11.25
C ARG A 173 47.88 13.75 11.98
N ASP A 174 47.72 13.87 13.28
CA ASP A 174 48.64 14.58 14.18
C ASP A 174 50.05 13.93 14.19
N GLU A 175 50.47 13.29 13.09
CA GLU A 175 51.81 12.79 12.84
C GLU A 175 52.57 13.60 11.79
N ASP A 176 51.94 14.63 11.20
CA ASP A 176 52.68 15.63 10.45
C ASP A 176 53.32 16.60 11.46
N HIS A 177 54.46 16.16 12.01
CA HIS A 177 55.40 17.02 12.70
C HIS A 177 55.71 18.22 11.80
N PHE A 178 55.18 19.39 12.15
CA PHE A 178 55.64 20.66 11.62
C PHE A 178 57.11 20.85 12.01
N GLN A 179 58.01 20.56 11.08
CA GLN A 179 59.40 21.03 11.14
C GLN A 179 59.44 22.42 10.51
N PHE A 180 59.33 23.45 11.36
CA PHE A 180 59.83 24.80 11.07
C PHE A 180 60.79 25.21 12.19
#